data_AF-A0AAP5N2A5-F1
#
_entry.id   AF-A0AAP5N2A5-F1
#
_cell.length_a   1.000
_cell.length_b   1.000
_cell.length_c   1.000
_cell.angle_alpha   90.00
_cell.angle_beta   90.00
_cell.angle_gamma   90.00
#
_symmetry.space_group_name_H-M   'P 1'
#
loop_
_entity.id
_entity.type
_entity.pdbx_description
1 polymer ?
#
loop_
_entity_poly.entity_id
_entity_poly.type
_entity_poly.pdbx_seq_one_letter_code
_entity_poly.pdbx_strand_id
1 'polypeptide(L)'
;MNLLKQLTPGRPNTAFDGFVTSILRQVGSALEIPYELLVKHFTASYSASRAALLEAWKMFRMRRAWLASDFCQPIYEEWFAEAVAKGRISAPGFFDDPMIRKAYTKAEWHGPSQGQIDPLKEVKAAEKRVENGFSTGERETAELTGGDYEMNIRQLAREKAFREQYGLTNLGGDSSREKVLEYEENSEQ
;
A
#
# COMPACT_ATOMS: atom_id res chain seq x y z
N MET A 1 -70.62 6.30 24.23
CA MET A 1 -69.70 5.28 23.67
C MET A 1 -68.63 6.03 22.88
N ASN A 2 -67.56 6.45 23.55
CA ASN A 2 -66.47 7.18 22.90
C ASN A 2 -65.62 6.21 22.11
N LEU A 3 -65.53 6.44 20.80
CA LEU A 3 -64.66 5.72 19.88
C LEU A 3 -63.23 5.71 20.41
N LEU A 4 -62.67 4.52 20.58
CA LEU A 4 -61.23 4.31 20.75
C LEU A 4 -60.51 4.95 19.56
N LYS A 5 -59.76 6.02 19.84
CA LYS A 5 -58.84 6.64 18.88
C LYS A 5 -57.81 5.57 18.51
N GLN A 6 -57.83 5.07 17.28
CA GLN A 6 -56.82 4.13 16.79
C GLN A 6 -55.43 4.74 17.02
N LEU A 7 -54.60 4.08 17.82
CA LEU A 7 -53.18 4.36 17.94
C LEU A 7 -52.52 3.88 16.65
N THR A 8 -52.61 4.67 15.58
CA THR A 8 -51.75 4.46 14.42
C THR A 8 -50.32 4.65 14.92
N PRO A 9 -49.41 3.67 14.82
CA PRO A 9 -48.00 3.86 15.12
C PRO A 9 -47.42 4.77 14.03
N GLY A 10 -47.70 6.06 14.13
CA GLY A 10 -47.13 7.07 13.28
C GLY A 10 -45.67 7.19 13.66
N ARG A 11 -44.78 6.57 12.89
CA ARG A 11 -43.46 7.07 12.51
C ARG A 11 -42.67 5.99 11.75
N PRO A 12 -42.68 5.98 10.41
CA PRO A 12 -41.40 5.83 9.72
C PRO A 12 -40.53 7.02 10.17
N ASN A 13 -39.52 6.76 11.02
CA ASN A 13 -38.66 7.81 11.55
C ASN A 13 -37.67 8.27 10.47
N THR A 14 -38.07 9.25 9.68
CA THR A 14 -37.22 9.85 8.63
C THR A 14 -35.94 10.49 9.19
N ALA A 15 -35.89 10.79 10.49
CA ALA A 15 -34.71 11.35 11.15
C ALA A 15 -33.73 10.28 11.68
N PHE A 16 -34.09 8.99 11.63
CA PHE A 16 -33.26 7.90 12.16
C PHE A 16 -31.89 7.84 11.48
N ASP A 17 -31.87 7.90 10.15
CA ASP A 17 -30.63 7.81 9.36
C ASP A 17 -29.66 8.96 9.68
N GLY A 18 -30.17 10.19 9.77
CA GLY A 18 -29.36 11.37 10.14
C GLY A 18 -28.79 11.28 11.56
N PHE A 19 -29.58 10.77 12.52
CA PHE A 19 -29.11 10.54 13.90
C PHE A 19 -27.99 9.49 13.96
N VAL A 20 -28.20 8.32 13.34
CA VAL A 20 -27.20 7.25 13.30
C VAL A 20 -25.93 7.72 12.58
N THR A 21 -26.07 8.39 11.44
CA THR A 21 -24.95 8.97 10.69
C THR A 21 -24.13 9.94 11.53
N SER A 22 -24.78 10.79 12.34
CA SER A 22 -24.08 11.76 13.21
C SER A 22 -23.27 11.06 14.30
N ILE A 23 -23.82 10.00 14.90
CA ILE A 23 -23.10 9.17 15.88
C ILE A 23 -21.91 8.48 15.22
N LEU A 24 -22.10 7.85 14.07
CA LEU A 24 -21.03 7.15 13.35
C LEU A 24 -19.89 8.09 12.94
N ARG A 25 -20.19 9.35 12.59
CA ARG A 25 -19.17 10.37 12.32
C ARG A 25 -18.34 10.70 13.57
N GLN A 26 -18.97 10.84 14.74
CA GLN A 26 -18.25 11.08 16.00
C GLN A 26 -17.37 9.88 16.37
N VAL A 27 -17.90 8.66 16.24
CA VAL A 27 -17.14 7.42 16.47
C VAL A 27 -15.95 7.33 15.50
N GLY A 28 -16.17 7.57 14.20
CA GLY A 28 -15.12 7.59 13.21
C GLY A 28 -14.03 8.61 13.52
N SER A 29 -14.41 9.82 13.94
CA SER A 29 -13.45 10.85 14.36
C SER A 29 -12.62 10.42 15.57
N ALA A 30 -13.24 9.77 16.57
CA ALA A 30 -12.54 9.29 17.76
C ALA A 30 -11.59 8.12 17.46
N LEU A 31 -11.93 7.30 16.47
CA LEU A 31 -11.11 6.17 16.03
C LEU A 31 -10.08 6.55 14.96
N GLU A 32 -10.08 7.80 14.48
CA GLU A 32 -9.32 8.26 13.30
C GLU A 32 -9.62 7.44 12.03
N ILE A 33 -10.88 7.03 11.87
CA ILE A 33 -11.39 6.29 10.71
C ILE A 33 -12.43 7.17 9.98
N PRO A 34 -12.20 7.54 8.71
CA PRO A 34 -13.17 8.28 7.93
C PRO A 34 -14.51 7.54 7.85
N TYR A 35 -15.61 8.29 7.88
CA TYR A 35 -16.98 7.74 7.88
C TYR A 35 -17.20 6.72 6.76
N GLU A 36 -16.77 7.03 5.54
CA GLU A 36 -16.95 6.15 4.36
C GLU A 36 -16.29 4.78 4.54
N LEU A 37 -15.10 4.74 5.16
CA LEU A 37 -14.41 3.49 5.48
C LEU A 37 -15.09 2.76 6.64
N LEU A 38 -15.54 3.50 7.66
CA LEU A 38 -16.18 2.94 8.84
C LEU A 38 -17.45 2.16 8.47
N VAL A 39 -18.28 2.70 7.58
CA VAL A 39 -19.52 2.07 7.12
C VAL A 39 -19.39 1.34 5.78
N LYS A 40 -18.21 1.37 5.15
CA LYS A 40 -17.95 0.82 3.81
C LYS A 40 -18.92 1.32 2.74
N HIS A 41 -19.25 2.60 2.79
CA HIS A 41 -20.19 3.24 1.88
C HIS A 41 -19.54 4.47 1.22
N PHE A 42 -19.32 4.38 -0.09
CA PHE A 42 -18.58 5.36 -0.87
C PHE A 42 -19.48 6.00 -1.91
N THR A 43 -19.98 7.21 -1.61
CA THR A 43 -20.81 8.00 -2.52
C THR A 43 -20.17 9.33 -2.92
N ALA A 44 -19.01 9.67 -2.34
CA ALA A 44 -18.27 10.86 -2.72
C ALA A 44 -17.52 10.66 -4.05
N SER A 45 -17.03 11.77 -4.60
CA SER A 45 -16.24 11.76 -5.83
C SER A 45 -14.91 11.01 -5.62
N TYR A 46 -14.32 10.53 -6.72
CA TYR A 46 -13.02 9.83 -6.72
C TYR A 46 -11.97 10.54 -5.85
N SER A 47 -11.81 11.86 -6.00
CA SER A 47 -10.83 12.65 -5.25
C SER A 47 -11.11 12.69 -3.75
N ALA A 48 -12.39 12.79 -3.36
CA ALA A 48 -12.80 12.80 -1.96
C ALA A 48 -12.58 11.43 -1.30
N SER A 49 -13.01 10.34 -1.95
CA SER A 49 -12.79 8.97 -1.47
C SER A 49 -11.29 8.65 -1.38
N ARG A 50 -10.49 9.12 -2.35
CA ARG A 50 -9.03 8.99 -2.32
C ARG A 50 -8.41 9.76 -1.14
N ALA A 51 -8.86 10.98 -0.88
CA ALA A 51 -8.38 11.76 0.26
C ALA A 51 -8.71 11.06 1.59
N ALA A 52 -9.92 10.52 1.73
CA ALA A 52 -10.33 9.74 2.90
C ALA A 52 -9.45 8.48 3.09
N LEU A 53 -9.22 7.71 2.03
CA LEU A 53 -8.34 6.54 2.09
C LEU A 53 -6.90 6.89 2.48
N LEU A 54 -6.35 7.98 1.92
CA LEU A 54 -5.02 8.46 2.28
C LEU A 54 -4.92 8.89 3.74
N GLU A 55 -5.94 9.55 4.27
CA GLU A 55 -5.97 9.96 5.67
C GLU A 55 -6.02 8.76 6.61
N ALA A 56 -6.90 7.78 6.33
CA ALA A 56 -6.94 6.52 7.09
C ALA A 56 -5.61 5.78 7.05
N TRP A 57 -4.94 5.77 5.89
CA TRP A 57 -3.67 5.08 5.72
C TRP A 57 -2.53 5.70 6.54
N LYS A 58 -2.55 7.02 6.80
CA LYS A 58 -1.60 7.65 7.73
C LYS A 58 -1.74 7.06 9.13
N MET A 59 -2.97 6.90 9.63
CA MET A 59 -3.23 6.30 10.93
C MET A 59 -2.78 4.83 10.97
N PHE A 60 -3.08 4.05 9.92
CA PHE A 60 -2.63 2.65 9.85
C PHE A 60 -1.10 2.54 9.79
N ARG A 61 -0.42 3.42 9.05
CA ARG A 61 1.05 3.49 9.02
C ARG A 61 1.63 3.86 10.38
N MET A 62 1.04 4.82 11.08
CA MET A 62 1.44 5.19 12.44
C MET A 62 1.35 4.00 13.40
N ARG A 63 0.19 3.31 13.44
CA ARG A 63 0.01 2.14 14.31
C ARG A 63 0.97 1.00 13.97
N ARG A 64 1.23 0.76 12.67
CA ARG A 64 2.23 -0.23 12.23
C ARG A 64 3.64 0.15 12.63
N ALA A 65 4.01 1.43 12.49
CA ALA A 65 5.31 1.91 12.91
C ALA A 65 5.52 1.70 14.41
N TRP A 66 4.49 1.96 15.23
CA TRP A 66 4.53 1.70 16.66
C TRP A 66 4.71 0.22 17.00
N LEU A 67 3.94 -0.68 16.35
CA LEU A 67 4.13 -2.12 16.52
C LEU A 67 5.55 -2.57 16.09
N ALA A 68 6.04 -2.02 14.98
CA ALA A 68 7.36 -2.32 14.48
C ALA A 68 8.45 -1.86 15.45
N SER A 69 8.37 -0.64 15.98
CA SER A 69 9.36 -0.09 16.90
C SER A 69 9.35 -0.74 18.28
N ASP A 70 8.16 -1.06 18.79
CA ASP A 70 8.01 -1.46 20.20
C ASP A 70 8.00 -2.98 20.38
N PHE A 71 7.69 -3.74 19.33
CA PHE A 71 7.58 -5.19 19.39
C PHE A 71 8.52 -5.89 18.40
N CYS A 72 8.39 -5.61 17.11
CA CYS A 72 9.12 -6.36 16.09
C CYS A 72 10.63 -6.11 16.14
N GLN A 73 11.04 -4.84 16.21
CA GLN A 73 12.44 -4.43 16.20
C GLN A 73 13.21 -4.93 17.42
N PRO A 74 12.73 -4.80 18.68
CA PRO A 74 13.44 -5.32 19.85
C PRO A 74 13.61 -6.85 19.80
N ILE A 75 12.58 -7.57 19.36
CA ILE A 75 12.65 -9.04 19.22
C ILE A 75 13.68 -9.43 18.16
N TYR A 76 13.70 -8.74 17.02
CA TYR A 76 14.66 -8.99 15.96
C TYR A 76 16.10 -8.73 16.42
N GLU A 77 16.33 -7.61 17.12
CA GLU A 77 17.64 -7.26 17.65
C GLU A 77 18.16 -8.29 18.65
N GLU A 78 17.29 -8.81 19.52
CA GLU A 78 17.68 -9.80 20.52
C GLU A 78 17.94 -11.16 19.88
N TRP A 79 17.10 -11.58 18.94
CA TRP A 79 17.35 -12.79 18.14
C TRP A 79 18.68 -12.71 17.38
N PHE A 80 18.97 -11.56 16.76
CA PHE A 80 20.22 -11.35 16.02
C PHE A 80 21.42 -11.40 16.97
N ALA A 81 21.33 -10.75 18.13
CA ALA A 81 22.37 -10.77 19.15
C ALA A 81 22.65 -12.19 19.66
N GLU A 82 21.60 -12.98 19.91
CA GLU A 82 21.74 -14.39 20.29
C GLU A 82 22.43 -15.20 19.17
N ALA A 83 22.06 -14.98 17.91
CA ALA A 83 22.65 -15.66 16.77
C ALA A 83 24.14 -15.35 16.59
N VAL A 84 24.56 -14.10 16.84
CA VAL A 84 25.98 -13.70 16.84
C VAL A 84 26.71 -14.31 18.04
N ALA A 85 26.14 -14.25 19.25
CA ALA A 85 26.74 -14.81 20.46
C ALA A 85 26.97 -16.34 20.36
N LYS A 86 26.06 -17.05 19.69
CA LYS A 86 26.18 -18.50 19.40
C LYS A 86 27.12 -18.83 18.23
N GLY A 87 27.68 -17.82 17.55
CA GLY A 87 28.55 -18.00 16.40
C GLY A 87 27.84 -18.47 15.12
N ARG A 88 26.51 -18.33 15.02
CA ARG A 88 25.75 -18.67 13.80
C ARG A 88 25.87 -17.59 12.73
N ILE A 89 26.04 -16.33 13.15
CA ILE A 89 26.23 -15.17 12.29
C ILE A 89 27.58 -14.55 12.64
N SER A 90 28.43 -14.36 11.62
CA SER A 90 29.67 -13.61 11.77
C SER A 90 29.38 -12.12 11.60
N ALA A 91 29.41 -11.37 12.71
CA ALA A 91 29.20 -9.92 12.74
C ALA A 91 30.33 -9.25 13.55
N PRO A 92 31.47 -8.93 12.91
CA PRO A 92 32.59 -8.25 13.57
C PRO A 92 32.18 -6.91 14.19
N GLY A 93 32.63 -6.62 15.40
CA GLY A 93 32.32 -5.36 16.09
C GLY A 93 30.90 -5.28 16.67
N PHE A 94 30.08 -6.32 16.53
CA PHE A 94 28.66 -6.28 16.92
C PHE A 94 28.43 -6.02 18.42
N PHE A 95 29.29 -6.56 19.29
CA PHE A 95 29.21 -6.32 20.75
C PHE A 95 30.10 -5.16 21.21
N ASP A 96 30.93 -4.60 20.33
CA ASP A 96 31.92 -3.58 20.66
C ASP A 96 31.38 -2.16 20.49
N ASP A 97 30.51 -1.93 19.49
CA ASP A 97 29.96 -0.61 19.17
C ASP A 97 28.43 -0.68 18.94
N PRO A 98 27.61 0.06 19.72
CA PRO A 98 26.18 0.18 19.50
C PRO A 98 25.78 0.66 18.09
N MET A 99 26.61 1.47 17.43
CA MET A 99 26.37 1.94 16.06
C MET A 99 26.53 0.82 15.03
N ILE A 100 27.54 -0.05 15.23
CA ILE A 100 27.75 -1.24 14.40
C ILE A 100 26.59 -2.22 14.61
N ARG A 101 26.20 -2.46 15.88
CA ARG A 101 25.01 -3.26 16.20
C ARG A 101 23.79 -2.76 15.44
N LYS A 102 23.52 -1.46 15.50
CA LYS A 102 22.37 -0.83 14.82
C LYS A 102 22.46 -0.90 13.30
N ALA A 103 23.66 -0.89 12.72
CA ALA A 103 23.83 -1.07 11.29
C ALA A 103 23.50 -2.50 10.86
N TYR A 104 23.92 -3.51 11.63
CA TYR A 104 23.58 -4.91 11.38
C TYR A 104 22.09 -5.20 11.58
N THR A 105 21.46 -4.56 12.56
CA THR A 105 20.05 -4.82 12.90
C THR A 105 19.07 -3.82 12.27
N LYS A 106 19.53 -3.00 11.33
CA LYS A 106 18.63 -2.09 10.61
C LYS A 106 17.68 -2.93 9.75
N ALA A 107 16.39 -2.83 10.04
CA ALA A 107 15.33 -3.50 9.29
C ALA A 107 14.23 -2.52 8.90
N GLU A 108 13.61 -2.74 7.75
CA GLU A 108 12.36 -2.08 7.35
C GLU A 108 11.20 -3.07 7.51
N TRP A 109 10.15 -2.65 8.22
CA TRP A 109 8.99 -3.49 8.52
C TRP A 109 7.84 -3.12 7.60
N HIS A 110 7.70 -3.87 6.51
CA HIS A 110 6.62 -3.69 5.55
C HIS A 110 5.38 -4.49 5.99
N GLY A 111 4.23 -3.82 6.03
CA GLY A 111 2.94 -4.50 6.13
C GLY A 111 2.25 -4.59 4.77
N PRO A 112 0.98 -5.03 4.72
CA PRO A 112 0.21 -5.06 3.48
C PRO A 112 0.21 -3.71 2.75
N SER A 113 0.20 -3.73 1.42
CA SER A 113 0.05 -2.52 0.61
C SER A 113 -1.35 -1.91 0.78
N GLN A 114 -1.47 -0.61 0.50
CA GLN A 114 -2.76 0.11 0.60
C GLN A 114 -3.79 -0.38 -0.44
N GLY A 115 -3.30 -1.02 -1.51
CA GLY A 115 -4.01 -1.15 -2.77
C GLY A 115 -3.93 0.11 -3.61
N GLN A 116 -4.27 -0.02 -4.89
CA GLN A 116 -4.22 1.06 -5.87
C GLN A 116 -5.63 1.44 -6.29
N ILE A 117 -5.87 2.73 -6.49
CA ILE A 117 -7.14 3.22 -7.05
C ILE A 117 -7.00 3.39 -8.57
N ASP A 118 -5.84 3.88 -9.03
CA ASP A 118 -5.50 3.97 -10.46
C ASP A 118 -4.12 3.33 -10.67
N PRO A 119 -4.07 2.01 -10.96
CA PRO A 119 -2.81 1.28 -11.07
C PRO A 119 -1.82 1.91 -12.06
N LEU A 120 -2.31 2.39 -13.21
CA LEU A 120 -1.46 2.94 -14.25
C LEU A 120 -0.80 4.25 -13.82
N LYS A 121 -1.57 5.17 -13.22
CA LYS A 121 -0.99 6.44 -12.72
C LYS A 121 -0.03 6.21 -11.56
N GLU A 122 -0.35 5.27 -10.68
CA GLU A 122 0.45 4.98 -9.50
C GLU A 122 1.78 4.29 -9.86
N VAL A 123 1.78 3.36 -10.83
CA VAL A 123 3.01 2.75 -11.37
C VAL A 123 3.89 3.81 -12.05
N LYS A 124 3.32 4.65 -12.93
CA LYS A 124 4.08 5.74 -13.57
C LYS A 124 4.68 6.72 -12.57
N ALA A 125 3.96 6.97 -11.47
CA ALA A 125 4.47 7.81 -10.39
C ALA A 125 5.62 7.12 -9.64
N ALA A 126 5.54 5.80 -9.43
CA ALA A 126 6.61 5.01 -8.80
C ALA A 126 7.87 4.95 -9.67
N GLU A 127 7.73 4.72 -10.98
CA GLU A 127 8.83 4.78 -11.94
C GLU A 127 9.58 6.11 -11.84
N LYS A 128 8.84 7.23 -11.87
CA LYS A 128 9.42 8.57 -11.72
C LYS A 128 10.07 8.80 -10.35
N ARG A 129 9.55 8.22 -9.28
CA ARG A 129 10.18 8.35 -7.94
C ARG A 129 11.53 7.63 -7.88
N VAL A 130 11.62 6.45 -8.49
CA VAL A 130 12.89 5.70 -8.56
C VAL A 130 13.87 6.41 -9.48
N GLU A 131 13.43 6.84 -10.67
CA GLU A 131 14.26 7.55 -11.64
C GLU A 131 14.86 8.84 -11.07
N ASN A 132 14.06 9.62 -10.32
CA ASN A 132 14.52 10.85 -9.68
C ASN A 132 15.26 10.62 -8.34
N GLY A 133 15.41 9.37 -7.88
CA GLY A 133 16.10 9.05 -6.63
C GLY A 133 15.35 9.40 -5.34
N PHE A 134 14.03 9.61 -5.41
CA PHE A 134 13.19 9.80 -4.22
C PHE A 134 12.82 8.50 -3.52
N SER A 135 12.99 7.37 -4.20
CA SER A 135 12.66 6.04 -3.69
C SER A 135 13.57 4.99 -4.33
N THR A 136 13.43 3.74 -3.88
CA THR A 136 14.16 2.57 -4.42
C THR A 136 13.16 1.57 -5.01
N GLY A 137 13.63 0.72 -5.93
CA GLY A 137 12.80 -0.36 -6.48
C GLY A 137 12.27 -1.29 -5.39
N GLU A 138 13.05 -1.54 -4.35
CA GLU A 138 12.65 -2.33 -3.18
C GLU A 138 11.48 -1.68 -2.42
N ARG A 139 11.62 -0.40 -2.06
CA ARG A 139 10.57 0.34 -1.34
C ARG A 139 9.29 0.45 -2.17
N GLU A 140 9.40 0.78 -3.46
CA GLU A 140 8.22 0.84 -4.34
C GLU A 140 7.56 -0.52 -4.53
N THR A 141 8.32 -1.61 -4.67
CA THR A 141 7.74 -2.96 -4.82
C THR A 141 6.99 -3.36 -3.55
N ALA A 142 7.61 -3.15 -2.39
CA ALA A 142 6.98 -3.44 -1.11
C ALA A 142 5.71 -2.60 -0.89
N GLU A 143 5.74 -1.30 -1.24
CA GLU A 143 4.58 -0.41 -1.04
C GLU A 143 3.44 -0.64 -2.04
N LEU A 144 3.74 -0.97 -3.30
CA LEU A 144 2.72 -1.17 -4.34
C LEU A 144 2.08 -2.56 -4.25
N THR A 145 2.89 -3.61 -4.19
CA THR A 145 2.41 -5.00 -4.34
C THR A 145 2.60 -5.83 -3.07
N GLY A 146 3.38 -5.36 -2.11
CA GLY A 146 3.81 -6.17 -0.96
C GLY A 146 4.81 -7.28 -1.35
N GLY A 147 5.39 -7.19 -2.56
CA GLY A 147 6.35 -8.16 -3.08
C GLY A 147 7.79 -7.84 -2.72
N ASP A 148 8.69 -8.75 -3.09
CA ASP A 148 10.13 -8.63 -2.93
C ASP A 148 10.77 -8.27 -4.28
N TYR A 149 11.47 -7.13 -4.33
CA TYR A 149 12.07 -6.62 -5.56
C TYR A 149 13.18 -7.53 -6.08
N GLU A 150 14.06 -8.05 -5.22
CA GLU A 150 15.15 -8.93 -5.64
C GLU A 150 14.63 -10.27 -6.17
N MET A 151 13.58 -10.81 -5.54
CA MET A 151 12.90 -12.00 -6.02
C MET A 151 12.30 -11.77 -7.40
N ASN A 152 11.63 -10.63 -7.61
CA ASN A 152 11.08 -10.26 -8.92
C ASN A 152 12.18 -10.16 -9.97
N ILE A 153 13.30 -9.47 -9.69
CA ILE A 153 14.40 -9.34 -10.65
C ILE A 153 15.04 -10.69 -10.97
N ARG A 154 15.28 -11.54 -9.97
CA ARG A 154 15.82 -12.90 -10.18
C ARG A 154 14.88 -13.75 -11.02
N GLN A 155 13.58 -13.66 -10.77
CA GLN A 155 12.57 -14.40 -11.52
C GLN A 155 12.48 -13.89 -12.96
N LEU A 156 12.43 -12.57 -13.17
CA LEU A 156 12.43 -11.93 -14.48
C LEU A 156 13.65 -12.33 -15.32
N ALA A 157 14.84 -12.41 -14.72
CA ALA A 157 16.05 -12.86 -15.42
C ALA A 157 15.90 -14.31 -15.93
N ARG A 158 15.35 -15.22 -15.11
CA ARG A 158 15.08 -16.62 -15.52
C ARG A 158 14.02 -16.68 -16.60
N GLU A 159 12.93 -15.92 -16.45
CA GLU A 159 11.85 -15.87 -17.44
C GLU A 159 12.35 -15.33 -18.78
N LYS A 160 13.22 -14.33 -18.77
CA LYS A 160 13.83 -13.80 -19.98
C LYS A 160 14.67 -14.86 -20.69
N ALA A 161 15.58 -15.52 -19.96
CA ALA A 161 16.40 -16.60 -20.53
C ALA A 161 15.55 -17.77 -21.06
N PHE A 162 14.49 -18.13 -20.33
CA PHE A 162 13.54 -19.16 -20.76
C PHE A 162 12.81 -18.72 -22.03
N ARG A 163 12.30 -17.49 -22.11
CA ARG A 163 11.65 -16.95 -23.31
C ARG A 163 12.59 -16.94 -24.52
N GLU A 164 13.84 -16.53 -24.33
CA GLU A 164 14.87 -16.54 -25.37
C GLU A 164 15.11 -17.96 -25.91
N GLN A 165 15.11 -18.99 -25.06
CA GLN A 165 15.22 -20.39 -25.46
C GLN A 165 14.09 -20.84 -26.42
N TYR A 166 12.88 -20.28 -26.27
CA TYR A 166 11.72 -20.59 -27.12
C TYR A 166 11.45 -19.53 -28.20
N GLY A 167 12.36 -18.56 -28.42
CA GLY A 167 12.21 -17.52 -29.43
C GLY A 167 11.13 -16.46 -29.13
N LEU A 168 10.75 -16.29 -27.86
CA LEU A 168 9.72 -15.36 -27.39
C LEU A 168 10.29 -14.02 -26.88
N THR A 169 11.17 -13.37 -27.65
CA THR A 169 11.91 -12.17 -27.25
C THR A 169 11.11 -10.85 -27.26
N ASN A 170 9.94 -10.81 -27.91
CA ASN A 170 9.18 -9.58 -28.12
C ASN A 170 7.86 -9.55 -27.32
N LEU A 171 7.89 -8.94 -26.13
CA LEU A 171 6.68 -8.53 -25.40
C LEU A 171 6.74 -7.07 -24.93
N GLY A 172 7.52 -6.23 -25.62
CA GLY A 172 7.24 -4.81 -25.73
C GLY A 172 6.76 -4.59 -27.15
N GLY A 173 5.53 -4.11 -27.34
CA GLY A 173 5.06 -3.68 -28.64
C GLY A 173 6.15 -2.82 -29.29
N ASP A 174 6.47 -3.15 -30.53
CA ASP A 174 7.37 -2.38 -31.35
C ASP A 174 6.77 -0.96 -31.50
N SER A 175 7.10 -0.04 -30.59
CA SER A 175 6.62 1.36 -30.65
C SER A 175 7.12 2.07 -31.92
N SER A 176 8.05 1.43 -32.64
CA SER A 176 8.49 1.84 -33.97
C SER A 176 7.42 1.58 -35.04
N ARG A 177 6.52 0.60 -34.89
CA ARG A 177 5.41 0.34 -35.83
C ARG A 177 4.20 1.25 -35.61
N GLU A 178 3.86 1.59 -34.37
CA GLU A 178 2.77 2.53 -34.08
C GLU A 178 3.08 3.95 -34.56
N LYS A 179 4.34 4.40 -34.43
CA LYS A 179 4.76 5.69 -35.01
C LYS A 179 4.75 5.71 -36.54
N VAL A 180 5.07 4.60 -37.21
CA VAL A 180 5.05 4.55 -38.68
C VAL A 180 3.63 4.69 -39.22
N LEU A 181 2.64 4.05 -38.58
CA LEU A 181 1.23 4.14 -38.99
C LEU A 181 0.64 5.54 -38.78
N GLU A 182 1.01 6.22 -37.69
CA GLU A 182 0.55 7.58 -37.40
C GLU A 182 1.21 8.64 -38.34
N TYR A 183 2.41 8.36 -38.86
CA TYR A 183 3.04 9.20 -39.88
C TYR A 183 2.47 8.98 -41.29
N GLU A 184 2.09 7.74 -41.64
CA GLU A 184 1.48 7.44 -42.94
C GLU A 184 0.05 8.02 -43.04
N GLU A 185 -0.78 7.90 -42.00
CA GLU A 185 -2.14 8.47 -42.00
C GLU A 185 -2.18 10.01 -42.06
N ASN A 186 -1.19 10.69 -41.48
CA ASN A 186 -1.09 12.16 -41.51
C ASN A 186 -0.41 12.71 -42.78
N SER A 187 0.14 11.85 -43.64
CA SER A 187 0.77 12.25 -44.91
C SER A 187 -0.17 12.22 -46.11
N GLU A 188 -1.38 11.67 -45.93
CA GLU A 188 -2.43 11.58 -46.95
C GLU A 188 -3.59 12.59 -46.74
N GLN A 189 -3.42 13.59 -45.88
CA GLN A 189 -4.36 14.72 -45.69
C GLN A 189 -3.77 16.08 -46.10
#